data_AF-A0A3N5NWV7-F1
#
_entry.id   AF-A0A3N5NWV7-F1
#
_cell.length_a   1.000
_cell.length_b   1.000
_cell.length_c   1.000
_cell.angle_alpha   90.00
_cell.angle_beta   90.00
_cell.angle_gamma   90.00
#
_symmetry.space_group_name_H-M   'P 1'
#
loop_
_entity.id
_entity.type
_entity.pdbx_description
1 polymer ?
#
loop_
_entity_poly.entity_id
_entity_poly.type
_entity_poly.pdbx_seq_one_letter_code
_entity_poly.pdbx_strand_id
1 'polypeptide(L)'
;MHQMMREALLRSTGFAVPQPFVDIATKFAERAGNIEDGLALLEDILSLRISHVVEDRYETMPIEFFPFLATGGDGHCFGCVIHAPELGSDDYPMGSMVPGEREGVI
;
A
#
# COMPACT_ATOMS: atom_id res chain seq x y z
N MET A 1 13.00 7.75 12.11
CA MET A 1 12.69 7.18 10.78
C MET A 1 11.22 6.84 10.63
N HIS A 2 10.65 5.99 11.50
CA HIS A 2 9.26 5.51 11.41
C HIS A 2 8.19 6.60 11.18
N GLN A 3 8.21 7.70 11.93
CA GLN A 3 7.25 8.79 11.72
C GLN A 3 7.36 9.42 10.31
N MET A 4 8.58 9.67 9.84
CA MET A 4 8.83 10.20 8.49
C MET A 4 8.44 9.19 7.40
N MET A 5 8.67 7.90 7.65
CA MET A 5 8.25 6.83 6.74
C MET A 5 6.73 6.74 6.63
N ARG A 6 6.00 6.82 7.76
CA ARG A 6 4.54 6.87 7.75
C ARG A 6 4.03 8.05 6.93
N GLU A 7 4.61 9.23 7.11
CA GLU A 7 4.24 10.42 6.34
C GLU A 7 4.56 10.28 4.84
N ALA A 8 5.68 9.64 4.49
CA ALA A 8 6.03 9.36 3.11
C ALA A 8 5.03 8.41 2.45
N LEU A 9 4.71 7.30 3.11
CA LEU A 9 3.75 6.32 2.61
C LEU A 9 2.33 6.89 2.55
N LEU A 10 1.90 7.69 3.53
CA LEU A 10 0.61 8.39 3.50
C LEU A 10 0.52 9.35 2.31
N ARG A 11 1.61 10.06 1.98
CA ARG A 11 1.63 10.95 0.81
C ARG A 11 1.47 10.18 -0.51
N SER A 12 2.10 9.01 -0.64
CA SER A 12 2.00 8.19 -1.86
C SER A 12 0.64 7.48 -1.96
N THR A 13 0.26 6.77 -0.90
CA THR A 13 -0.91 5.89 -0.88
C THR A 13 -2.22 6.62 -0.59
N GLY A 14 -2.17 7.84 -0.04
CA GLY A 14 -3.36 8.64 0.31
C GLY A 14 -4.14 8.15 1.54
N PHE A 15 -3.68 7.10 2.22
CA PHE A 15 -4.30 6.56 3.43
C PHE A 15 -3.26 6.04 4.43
N ALA A 16 -3.70 5.76 5.66
CA ALA A 16 -2.83 5.21 6.68
C ALA A 16 -2.53 3.74 6.39
N VAL A 17 -1.27 3.43 6.10
CA VAL A 17 -0.79 2.04 5.96
C VAL A 17 -0.57 1.36 7.31
N PRO A 18 -0.77 0.03 7.40
CA PRO A 18 -0.57 -0.74 8.63
C PRO A 18 0.85 -0.59 9.19
N GLN A 19 0.97 -0.59 10.52
CA GLN A 19 2.28 -0.52 11.20
C GLN A 19 3.28 -1.57 10.69
N PRO A 20 2.91 -2.85 10.46
CA PRO A 20 3.86 -3.84 9.95
C PRO A 20 4.49 -3.46 8.61
N PHE A 21 3.74 -2.82 7.71
CA PHE A 21 4.27 -2.35 6.43
C PHE A 21 5.21 -1.16 6.62
N VAL A 22 4.86 -0.22 7.51
CA VAL A 22 5.73 0.89 7.90
C VAL A 22 7.06 0.37 8.48
N ASP A 23 7.02 -0.68 9.30
CA ASP A 23 8.22 -1.29 9.91
C ASP A 23 9.13 -1.92 8.86
N ILE A 24 8.56 -2.65 7.89
CA ILE A 24 9.31 -3.23 6.78
C ILE A 24 9.95 -2.13 5.94
N ALA A 25 9.16 -1.16 5.46
CA ALA A 25 9.67 -0.06 4.65
C ALA A 25 10.77 0.74 5.38
N THR A 26 10.62 0.93 6.69
CA THR A 26 11.62 1.61 7.52
C THR A 26 12.95 0.87 7.54
N LYS A 27 12.96 -0.47 7.66
CA LYS A 27 14.19 -1.27 7.62
C LYS A 27 14.91 -1.15 6.27
N PHE A 28 14.15 -1.06 5.18
CA PHE A 28 14.72 -0.84 3.85
C PHE A 28 15.34 0.56 3.72
N ALA A 29 14.67 1.58 4.24
CA ALA A 29 15.23 2.94 4.28
C ALA A 29 16.48 3.04 5.17
N GLU A 30 16.50 2.35 6.31
CA GLU A 30 17.70 2.25 7.17
C GLU A 30 18.87 1.59 6.43
N ARG A 31 18.60 0.55 5.65
CA ARG A 31 19.60 -0.14 4.83
C ARG A 31 20.13 0.72 3.68
N ALA A 32 19.24 1.45 3.00
CA ALA A 32 19.58 2.30 1.86
C ALA A 32 20.19 3.64 2.28
N GLY A 33 19.98 4.06 3.53
CA GLY A 33 20.48 5.32 4.09
C GLY A 33 19.52 6.51 3.90
N ASN A 34 18.43 6.34 3.13
CA ASN A 34 17.37 7.32 3.00
C ASN A 34 16.03 6.65 2.61
N ILE A 35 14.93 7.41 2.69
CA ILE A 35 13.57 6.91 2.44
C ILE A 35 13.35 6.56 0.97
N GLU A 36 13.75 7.43 0.05
CA GLU A 36 13.49 7.28 -1.38
C GLU A 36 14.14 6.00 -1.94
N ASP A 37 15.44 5.83 -1.71
CA ASP A 37 16.18 4.64 -2.12
C ASP A 37 15.70 3.39 -1.38
N GLY A 38 15.23 3.54 -0.14
CA GLY A 38 14.64 2.44 0.63
C GLY A 38 13.35 1.92 0.02
N LEU A 39 12.46 2.82 -0.40
CA LEU A 39 11.22 2.46 -1.07
C LEU A 39 11.51 1.87 -2.45
N ALA A 40 12.41 2.45 -3.24
CA ALA A 40 12.82 1.88 -4.52
C ALA A 40 13.42 0.46 -4.37
N LEU A 41 14.25 0.24 -3.35
CA LEU A 41 14.78 -1.09 -3.04
C LEU A 41 13.68 -2.07 -2.61
N LEU A 42 12.69 -1.60 -1.85
CA LEU A 42 11.55 -2.43 -1.45
C LEU A 42 10.74 -2.86 -2.68
N GLU A 43 10.48 -1.92 -3.60
CA GLU A 43 9.76 -2.20 -4.84
C GLU A 43 10.49 -3.22 -5.72
N ASP A 44 11.81 -3.07 -5.87
CA ASP A 44 12.65 -3.99 -6.64
C ASP A 44 12.63 -5.41 -6.04
N ILE A 45 12.81 -5.54 -4.72
CA ILE A 45 12.80 -6.85 -4.04
C ILE A 45 11.43 -7.53 -4.13
N LEU A 46 10.34 -6.77 -3.97
CA LEU A 46 8.99 -7.33 -4.05
C LEU A 46 8.53 -7.54 -5.50
N SER A 47 9.19 -6.91 -6.47
CA SER A 47 8.69 -6.80 -7.85
C SER A 47 7.27 -6.21 -7.90
N LEU A 48 7.00 -5.27 -7.00
CA LEU A 48 5.73 -4.57 -6.83
C LEU A 48 6.01 -3.08 -6.67
N ARG A 49 5.16 -2.22 -7.21
CA ARG A 49 5.19 -0.77 -6.99
C ARG A 49 4.39 -0.41 -5.76
N ILE A 50 4.80 0.64 -5.05
CA ILE A 50 3.97 1.30 -4.04
C ILE A 50 2.83 2.01 -4.76
N SER A 51 1.61 1.80 -4.28
CA SER A 51 0.44 2.36 -4.94
C SER A 51 0.35 3.88 -4.78
N HIS A 52 -0.09 4.53 -5.85
CA HIS A 52 -0.38 5.96 -5.93
C HIS A 52 -1.89 6.17 -6.02
N VAL A 53 -2.50 6.76 -4.99
CA VAL A 53 -3.96 6.74 -4.77
C VAL A 53 -4.81 7.24 -5.94
N VAL A 54 -4.31 8.22 -6.69
CA VAL A 54 -5.04 8.84 -7.81
C VAL A 54 -4.85 8.03 -9.08
N GLU A 55 -3.69 7.39 -9.25
CA GLU A 55 -3.32 6.71 -10.49
C GLU A 55 -3.73 5.23 -10.50
N ASP A 56 -3.79 4.60 -9.33
CA ASP A 56 -4.02 3.15 -9.19
C ASP A 56 -5.46 2.77 -8.84
N ARG A 57 -6.37 3.75 -8.74
CA ARG A 57 -7.76 3.48 -8.35
C ARG A 57 -8.64 3.24 -9.56
N TYR A 58 -9.20 2.03 -9.63
CA TYR A 58 -10.15 1.63 -10.67
C TYR A 58 -11.59 1.89 -10.25
N GLU A 59 -12.48 2.17 -11.21
CA GLU A 59 -13.92 2.34 -10.95
C GLU A 59 -14.56 1.09 -10.33
N THR A 60 -14.01 -0.09 -10.64
CA THR A 60 -14.48 -1.39 -10.12
C THR A 60 -13.95 -1.70 -8.72
N MET A 61 -12.99 -0.92 -8.22
CA MET A 61 -12.37 -1.12 -6.92
C MET A 61 -13.34 -0.67 -5.81
N PRO A 62 -13.66 -1.53 -4.81
CA PRO A 62 -14.50 -1.15 -3.69
C PRO A 62 -13.99 0.11 -2.99
N ILE A 63 -14.90 0.90 -2.43
CA ILE A 63 -14.53 2.13 -1.73
C ILE A 63 -13.71 1.81 -0.46
N GLU A 64 -13.94 0.64 0.12
CA GLU A 64 -13.30 0.10 1.31
C GLU A 64 -11.92 -0.49 1.04
N PHE A 65 -11.52 -0.70 -0.22
CA PHE A 65 -10.21 -1.24 -0.56
C PHE A 65 -9.18 -0.14 -0.81
N PHE A 66 -8.07 -0.22 -0.07
CA PHE A 66 -7.00 0.77 -0.06
C PHE A 66 -5.68 0.09 -0.46
N PRO A 67 -5.30 0.14 -1.75
CA PRO A 67 -4.12 -0.54 -2.26
C PRO A 67 -2.85 0.20 -1.85
N PHE A 68 -1.87 -0.52 -1.30
CA PHE A 68 -0.55 0.03 -0.94
C PHE A 68 0.59 -0.60 -1.75
N LEU A 69 0.33 -1.73 -2.42
CA LEU A 69 1.22 -2.37 -3.39
C LEU A 69 0.45 -2.77 -4.65
N ALA A 70 1.08 -2.67 -5.81
CA ALA A 70 0.51 -3.15 -7.07
C ALA A 70 1.58 -3.64 -8.05
N THR A 71 1.21 -4.39 -9.08
CA THR A 71 2.11 -4.68 -10.22
C THR A 71 2.15 -3.52 -11.24
N GLY A 72 1.26 -2.52 -11.09
CA GLY A 72 1.05 -1.44 -12.05
C GLY A 72 0.10 -1.82 -13.20
N GLY A 73 -0.40 -0.81 -13.92
CA GLY A 73 -1.41 -0.99 -14.97
C GLY A 73 -2.65 -1.71 -14.45
N ASP A 74 -3.37 -2.44 -15.32
CA ASP A 74 -4.54 -3.27 -15.00
C ASP A 74 -4.17 -4.56 -14.20
N GLY A 75 -3.10 -4.52 -13.43
CA GLY A 75 -2.52 -5.67 -12.75
C GLY A 75 -2.95 -5.84 -11.29
N HIS A 76 -2.33 -6.80 -10.61
CA HIS A 76 -2.70 -7.21 -9.25
C HIS A 76 -2.39 -6.10 -8.23
N CYS A 77 -3.38 -5.75 -7.41
CA CYS A 77 -3.27 -4.84 -6.29
C CYS A 77 -3.40 -5.60 -4.96
N PHE A 78 -2.60 -5.18 -3.97
CA PHE A 78 -2.66 -5.64 -2.59
C PHE A 78 -2.93 -4.44 -1.68
N GLY A 79 -3.88 -4.60 -0.77
CA GLY A 79 -4.41 -3.49 -0.01
C GLY A 79 -5.09 -3.91 1.27
N CYS A 80 -5.47 -2.93 2.07
CA CYS A 80 -6.30 -3.17 3.24
C CYS A 80 -7.77 -2.97 2.88
N VAL A 81 -8.65 -3.79 3.45
CA VAL A 81 -10.10 -3.57 3.43
C VAL A 81 -10.49 -2.87 4.72
N ILE A 82 -10.74 -1.56 4.67
CA ILE A 82 -11.11 -0.77 5.85
C ILE A 82 -12.61 -0.54 5.82
N HIS A 83 -13.32 -1.12 6.79
CA HIS A 83 -14.76 -0.91 6.95
C HIS A 83 -15.11 0.48 7.54
N ALA A 84 -14.21 1.09 8.31
CA ALA A 84 -14.35 2.46 8.85
C ALA A 84 -13.04 2.91 9.54
N PRO A 85 -12.24 3.83 8.94
CA PRO A 85 -10.98 4.33 9.51
C PRO A 85 -11.14 4.93 10.91
N GLU A 86 -12.31 5.49 11.22
CA GLU A 86 -12.67 6.08 12.51
C GLU A 86 -12.79 5.09 13.66
N LEU A 87 -12.89 3.78 13.36
CA LEU A 87 -13.03 2.74 14.38
C LEU A 87 -11.71 2.36 15.05
N GLY A 88 -10.57 2.89 14.56
CA GLY A 88 -9.25 2.58 15.14
C GLY A 88 -8.93 1.08 15.16
N SER A 89 -9.50 0.31 14.22
CA SER A 89 -9.26 -1.13 14.10
C SER A 89 -7.81 -1.38 13.71
N ASP A 90 -7.10 -2.15 14.54
CA ASP A 90 -5.76 -2.66 14.24
C ASP A 90 -5.81 -3.94 13.38
N ASP A 91 -6.99 -4.56 13.25
CA ASP A 91 -7.22 -5.58 12.23
C ASP A 91 -7.40 -4.85 10.91
N TYR A 92 -6.30 -4.73 10.17
CA TYR A 92 -6.24 -4.30 8.77
C TYR A 92 -6.30 -5.56 7.89
N PRO A 93 -7.49 -6.15 7.65
CA PRO A 93 -7.58 -7.33 6.80
C PRO A 93 -7.01 -6.98 5.44
N MET A 94 -6.01 -7.74 5.01
CA MET A 94 -5.43 -7.58 3.69
C MET A 94 -6.31 -8.32 2.70
N GLY A 95 -6.57 -7.65 1.58
CA GLY A 95 -7.19 -8.25 0.42
C GLY A 95 -6.32 -8.06 -0.80
N SER A 96 -6.67 -8.77 -1.86
CA SER A 96 -6.07 -8.58 -3.16
C SER A 96 -7.14 -8.51 -4.24
N MET A 97 -6.85 -7.75 -5.30
CA MET A 97 -7.78 -7.53 -6.41
C MET A 97 -7.00 -7.39 -7.71
N VAL A 98 -7.55 -7.93 -8.80
CA VAL A 98 -7.12 -7.60 -10.16
C VAL A 98 -8.24 -6.81 -10.84
N PRO A 99 -7.97 -5.60 -11.39
CA PRO A 99 -8.96 -4.83 -12.14
C PRO A 99 -9.59 -5.67 -13.26
N GLY A 100 -10.92 -5.70 -13.32
CA GLY A 100 -11.66 -6.43 -14.34
C GLY A 100 -11.99 -7.89 -14.00
N GLU A 101 -11.46 -8.42 -12.89
CA GLU A 101 -11.92 -9.72 -12.36
C GLU A 101 -13.27 -9.58 -11.64
N ARG A 102 -14.10 -10.63 -11.75
CA ARG A 102 -15.48 -10.63 -11.22
C ARG A 102 -15.57 -10.88 -9.72
N GLU A 103 -14.53 -11.46 -9.12
CA GLU A 103 -14.57 -11.92 -7.73
C GLU A 103 -14.37 -10.78 -6.71
N GLY A 104 -14.00 -9.57 -7.19
CA GLY A 104 -13.84 -8.40 -6.33
C GLY A 104 -12.54 -8.47 -5.53
N VAL A 105 -12.60 -8.12 -4.24
CA VAL A 105 -11.46 -8.25 -3.32
C VAL A 105 -11.55 -9.61 -2.63
N ILE A 106 -10.47 -10.39 -2.73
CA ILE A 106 -10.30 -11.71 -2.09
C ILE A 106 -9.38 -11.58 -0.89
#